data_AF-A0A6J4FLY3-F1
#
_entry.id   AF-A0A6J4FLY3-F1
#
_cell.length_a   1.000
_cell.length_b   1.000
_cell.length_c   1.000
_cell.angle_alpha   90.00
_cell.angle_beta   90.00
_cell.angle_gamma   90.00
#
_symmetry.space_group_name_H-M   'P 1'
#
loop_
_entity.id
_entity.type
_entity.pdbx_description
1 polymer ?
#
loop_
_entity_poly.entity_id
_entity_poly.type
_entity_poly.pdbx_seq_one_letter_code
_entity_poly.pdbx_strand_id
1 'polypeptide(L)'
;MIDVQYVTAQSKFSLEVFKVVRPHVPRERWPANPLRATFMPHPDGLYLEGSFDDLPGAYAQVAQRAVIQAGVELVRVSPVAFWAAEVVRAKRWRDAFMFFAVPLLFAIPLMGALHQSAMILAAGAFAVNLVVLIFTQGLLIRRRATLASARFVAEIPVPGMRLAVAATRQKAGLGEDGSPG
;
A
#
# COMPACT_ATOMS: atom_id res chain seq x y z
N MET A 1 -12.29 -11.58 -13.01
CA MET A 1 -11.47 -11.14 -14.15
C MET A 1 -10.46 -10.16 -13.60
N ILE A 2 -9.17 -10.51 -13.56
CA ILE A 2 -8.14 -9.63 -13.00
C ILE A 2 -7.80 -8.64 -14.10
N ASP A 3 -8.32 -7.42 -13.98
CA ASP A 3 -7.97 -6.34 -14.89
C ASP A 3 -6.56 -5.89 -14.54
N VAL A 4 -5.60 -6.20 -15.42
CA VAL A 4 -4.23 -5.71 -15.24
C VAL A 4 -4.25 -4.21 -15.54
N GLN A 5 -4.07 -3.40 -14.50
CA GLN A 5 -4.08 -1.97 -14.66
C GLN A 5 -2.76 -1.51 -15.29
N TYR A 6 -2.84 -0.69 -16.33
CA TYR A 6 -1.67 -0.11 -16.98
C TYR A 6 -1.45 1.33 -16.51
N VAL A 7 -0.21 1.64 -16.15
CA VAL A 7 0.20 2.94 -15.63
C VAL A 7 1.22 3.55 -16.59
N THR A 8 0.92 4.74 -17.10
CA THR A 8 1.75 5.41 -18.11
C THR A 8 3.00 6.04 -17.52
N ALA A 9 4.02 6.27 -18.37
CA ALA A 9 5.29 6.90 -17.97
C ALA A 9 5.17 8.32 -17.41
N GLN A 10 4.06 9.01 -17.69
CA GLN A 10 3.77 10.35 -17.17
C GLN A 10 3.13 10.34 -15.79
N SER A 11 2.72 9.18 -15.29
CA SER A 11 2.08 9.07 -13.99
C SER A 11 3.03 9.44 -12.86
N LYS A 12 2.47 9.95 -11.75
CA LYS A 12 3.23 10.22 -10.53
C LYS A 12 3.95 8.97 -10.02
N PHE A 13 3.29 7.82 -10.08
CA PHE A 13 3.88 6.54 -9.67
C PHE A 13 5.14 6.22 -10.47
N SER A 14 5.05 6.22 -11.81
CA SER A 14 6.18 5.91 -12.69
C SER A 14 7.36 6.85 -12.50
N LEU A 15 7.08 8.13 -12.25
CA LEU A 15 8.10 9.14 -11.95
C LEU A 15 8.80 8.87 -10.61
N GLU A 16 8.07 8.48 -9.57
CA GLU A 16 8.67 8.13 -8.27
C GLU A 16 9.51 6.85 -8.36
N VAL A 17 9.02 5.83 -9.07
CA VAL A 17 9.81 4.61 -9.32
C VAL A 17 11.10 4.95 -10.08
N PHE A 18 11.03 5.82 -11.09
CA PHE A 18 12.22 6.27 -11.80
C PHE A 18 13.23 6.95 -10.88
N LYS A 19 12.79 7.85 -10.00
CA LYS A 19 13.68 8.52 -9.02
C LYS A 19 14.38 7.53 -8.09
N VAL A 20 13.67 6.48 -7.67
CA VAL A 20 14.21 5.43 -6.80
C VAL A 20 15.22 4.56 -7.55
N VAL A 21 14.94 4.18 -8.79
CA VAL A 21 15.76 3.21 -9.55
C VAL A 21 16.95 3.87 -10.26
N ARG A 22 16.78 5.08 -10.80
CA ARG A 22 17.78 5.82 -11.60
C ARG A 22 19.18 5.86 -10.98
N PRO A 23 19.37 6.17 -9.68
CA PRO A 23 20.70 6.28 -9.08
C PRO A 23 21.49 4.96 -9.09
N HIS A 24 20.81 3.83 -9.22
CA HIS A 24 21.40 2.50 -9.06
C HIS A 24 21.68 1.79 -10.39
N VAL A 25 21.21 2.34 -11.52
CA VAL A 25 21.36 1.75 -12.85
C VAL A 25 22.13 2.72 -13.75
N PRO A 26 23.34 2.36 -14.23
CA PRO A 26 24.13 3.19 -15.14
C PRO A 26 23.33 3.55 -16.40
N ARG A 27 23.54 4.76 -16.92
CA ARG A 27 22.73 5.31 -18.01
C ARG A 27 22.75 4.43 -19.26
N GLU A 28 23.87 3.80 -19.55
CA GLU A 28 24.08 2.94 -20.72
C GLU A 28 23.32 1.61 -20.65
N ARG A 29 22.84 1.25 -19.46
CA ARG A 29 22.11 0.00 -19.20
C ARG A 29 20.59 0.16 -19.26
N TRP A 30 20.11 1.39 -19.46
CA TRP A 30 18.69 1.65 -19.63
C TRP A 30 18.23 1.25 -21.04
N PRO A 31 17.00 0.71 -21.19
CA PRO A 31 16.42 0.43 -22.50
C PRO A 31 16.14 1.72 -23.27
N ALA A 32 16.00 1.60 -24.60
CA ALA A 32 15.65 2.72 -25.47
C ALA A 32 14.19 3.17 -25.34
N ASN A 33 13.31 2.23 -24.99
CA ASN A 33 11.88 2.47 -24.75
C ASN A 33 11.59 2.59 -23.24
N PRO A 34 10.42 3.11 -22.84
CA PRO A 34 9.98 3.10 -21.44
C PRO A 34 10.13 1.69 -20.83
N LEU A 35 10.81 1.62 -19.70
CA LEU A 35 11.08 0.38 -18.98
C LEU A 35 9.75 -0.17 -18.45
N ARG A 36 9.34 -1.36 -18.90
CA ARG A 36 8.12 -1.98 -18.41
C ARG A 36 8.44 -2.73 -17.13
N ALA A 37 7.67 -2.45 -16.08
CA ALA A 37 7.81 -3.13 -14.81
C ALA A 37 6.44 -3.58 -14.30
N THR A 38 6.39 -4.82 -13.82
CA THR A 38 5.19 -5.40 -13.21
C THR A 38 5.28 -5.23 -11.71
N PHE A 39 4.21 -4.74 -11.08
CA PHE A 39 4.15 -4.51 -9.65
C PHE A 39 3.07 -5.35 -8.99
N MET A 40 3.42 -5.90 -7.83
CA MET A 40 2.53 -6.64 -6.96
C MET A 40 2.66 -6.06 -5.54
N PRO A 41 1.55 -5.68 -4.88
CA PRO A 41 1.62 -5.26 -3.50
C PRO A 41 1.82 -6.45 -2.57
N HIS A 42 2.62 -6.27 -1.54
CA HIS A 42 2.71 -7.25 -0.48
C HIS A 42 1.37 -7.34 0.28
N PRO A 43 0.94 -8.52 0.77
CA PRO A 43 -0.30 -8.67 1.52
C PRO A 43 -0.42 -7.80 2.77
N ASP A 44 0.68 -7.28 3.31
CA ASP A 44 0.63 -6.33 4.44
C ASP A 44 0.31 -4.89 4.03
N GLY A 45 0.36 -4.56 2.74
CA GLY A 45 0.09 -3.22 2.22
C GLY A 45 1.18 -2.20 2.55
N LEU A 46 2.40 -2.65 2.88
CA LEU A 46 3.50 -1.78 3.33
C LEU A 46 4.60 -1.58 2.29
N TYR A 47 4.67 -2.44 1.27
CA TYR A 47 5.64 -2.31 0.19
C TYR A 47 5.11 -2.95 -1.09
N LEU A 48 5.80 -2.66 -2.20
CA LEU A 48 5.56 -3.26 -3.50
C LEU A 48 6.74 -4.14 -3.87
N GLU A 49 6.44 -5.24 -4.55
CA GLU A 49 7.39 -6.07 -5.26
C GLU A 49 7.30 -5.68 -6.74
N GLY A 50 8.44 -5.32 -7.33
CA GLY A 50 8.55 -5.03 -8.77
C GLY A 50 9.27 -6.17 -9.49
N SER A 51 8.97 -6.39 -10.76
CA SER A 51 9.82 -7.14 -11.70
C SER A 51 10.21 -6.20 -12.85
N PHE A 52 11.47 -6.28 -13.28
CA PHE A 52 12.11 -5.36 -14.20
C PHE A 52 12.80 -6.15 -15.31
N ASP A 53 12.01 -6.80 -16.15
CA ASP A 53 12.48 -7.83 -17.06
C ASP A 53 13.33 -7.26 -18.21
N ASP A 54 13.13 -5.97 -18.55
CA ASP A 54 13.91 -5.29 -19.59
C ASP A 54 15.29 -4.80 -19.11
N LEU A 55 15.64 -4.98 -17.82
CA LEU A 55 16.96 -4.65 -17.28
C LEU A 55 17.86 -5.89 -17.21
N PRO A 56 19.19 -5.75 -17.37
CA PRO A 56 20.10 -6.86 -17.13
C PRO A 56 19.97 -7.39 -15.69
N GLY A 57 20.03 -8.71 -15.50
CA GLY A 57 19.63 -9.37 -14.25
C GLY A 57 20.23 -8.80 -12.97
N ALA A 58 21.51 -8.38 -12.98
CA ALA A 58 22.14 -7.73 -11.82
C ALA A 58 21.47 -6.40 -11.46
N TYR A 59 21.17 -5.56 -12.45
CA TYR A 59 20.49 -4.27 -12.25
C TYR A 59 19.00 -4.42 -11.99
N ALA A 60 18.36 -5.43 -12.58
CA ALA A 60 16.99 -5.78 -12.25
C ALA A 60 16.86 -6.08 -10.75
N GLN A 61 17.72 -6.94 -10.18
CA GLN A 61 17.68 -7.25 -8.74
C GLN A 61 17.92 -6.02 -7.86
N VAL A 62 18.82 -5.13 -8.25
CA VAL A 62 19.07 -3.89 -7.51
C VAL A 62 17.85 -2.96 -7.57
N ALA A 63 17.22 -2.82 -8.74
CA ALA A 63 15.99 -2.05 -8.91
C ALA A 63 14.84 -2.62 -8.06
N GLN A 64 14.69 -3.96 -8.01
CA GLN A 64 13.71 -4.63 -7.15
C GLN A 64 13.93 -4.28 -5.67
N ARG A 65 15.17 -4.37 -5.20
CA ARG A 65 15.52 -4.03 -3.82
C ARG A 65 15.25 -2.56 -3.50
N ALA A 66 15.58 -1.65 -4.42
CA ALA A 66 15.34 -0.22 -4.25
C ALA A 66 13.82 0.09 -4.12
N VAL A 67 12.98 -0.56 -4.93
CA VAL A 67 11.50 -0.45 -4.81
C VAL A 67 11.00 -0.96 -3.47
N ILE A 68 11.47 -2.14 -3.04
CA ILE A 68 11.07 -2.71 -1.74
C ILE A 68 11.48 -1.77 -0.60
N GLN A 69 12.69 -1.21 -0.66
CA GLN A 69 13.22 -0.27 0.34
C GLN A 69 12.44 1.05 0.39
N ALA A 70 11.96 1.56 -0.74
CA ALA A 70 11.11 2.73 -0.77
C ALA A 70 9.73 2.49 -0.10
N GLY A 71 9.29 1.22 -0.05
CA GLY A 71 8.23 0.76 0.83
C GLY A 71 6.93 1.56 0.71
N VAL A 72 6.50 2.13 1.84
CA VAL A 72 5.20 2.81 1.98
C VAL A 72 5.08 4.02 1.06
N GLU A 73 6.18 4.73 0.78
CA GLU A 73 6.13 5.92 -0.08
C GLU A 73 5.69 5.58 -1.50
N LEU A 74 6.19 4.48 -2.07
CA LEU A 74 5.74 4.00 -3.38
C LEU A 74 4.32 3.42 -3.34
N VAL A 75 3.96 2.71 -2.27
CA VAL A 75 2.59 2.18 -2.11
C VAL A 75 1.57 3.31 -2.12
N ARG A 76 1.85 4.44 -1.45
CA ARG A 76 0.92 5.57 -1.36
C ARG A 76 0.61 6.26 -2.68
N VAL A 77 1.57 6.26 -3.61
CA VAL A 77 1.40 6.87 -4.94
C VAL A 77 0.94 5.87 -6.00
N SER A 78 0.83 4.59 -5.63
CA SER A 78 0.41 3.51 -6.53
C SER A 78 -1.12 3.46 -6.73
N PRO A 79 -1.59 2.79 -7.79
CA PRO A 79 -3.03 2.57 -8.00
C PRO A 79 -3.70 1.71 -6.90
N VAL A 80 -2.90 0.91 -6.18
CA VAL A 80 -3.36 0.01 -5.13
C VAL A 80 -3.36 0.66 -3.73
N ALA A 81 -3.05 1.95 -3.63
CA ALA A 81 -2.91 2.68 -2.37
C ALA A 81 -4.16 2.59 -1.49
N PHE A 82 -5.36 2.64 -2.10
CA PHE A 82 -6.62 2.52 -1.39
C PHE A 82 -6.74 1.18 -0.67
N TRP A 83 -6.56 0.06 -1.39
CA TRP A 83 -6.64 -1.27 -0.80
C TRP A 83 -5.54 -1.53 0.24
N ALA A 84 -4.34 -1.04 0.01
CA ALA A 84 -3.26 -1.10 0.99
C ALA A 84 -3.63 -0.36 2.29
N ALA A 85 -4.20 0.84 2.19
CA ALA A 85 -4.66 1.59 3.35
C ALA A 85 -5.78 0.86 4.11
N GLU A 86 -6.68 0.17 3.42
CA GLU A 86 -7.73 -0.63 4.06
C GLU A 86 -7.16 -1.82 4.85
N VAL A 87 -6.12 -2.49 4.35
CA VAL A 87 -5.42 -3.57 5.06
C VAL A 87 -4.74 -3.03 6.32
N VAL A 88 -3.98 -1.93 6.19
CA VAL A 88 -3.27 -1.32 7.32
C VAL A 88 -4.26 -0.83 8.39
N ARG A 89 -5.38 -0.23 7.98
CA ARG A 89 -6.43 0.21 8.91
C ARG A 89 -7.07 -0.98 9.63
N ALA A 90 -7.40 -2.06 8.92
CA ALA A 90 -7.95 -3.27 9.55
C ALA A 90 -6.97 -3.90 10.54
N LYS A 91 -5.69 -3.99 10.17
CA LYS A 91 -4.62 -4.50 11.06
C LYS A 91 -4.48 -3.64 12.32
N ARG A 92 -4.47 -2.31 12.18
CA ARG A 92 -4.39 -1.37 13.31
C ARG A 92 -5.56 -1.54 14.27
N TRP A 93 -6.78 -1.71 13.76
CA TRP A 93 -7.96 -1.96 14.60
C TRP A 93 -7.88 -3.28 15.35
N ARG A 94 -7.43 -4.36 14.68
CA ARG A 94 -7.18 -5.65 15.33
C ARG A 94 -6.14 -5.53 16.44
N ASP A 95 -5.02 -4.85 16.17
CA ASP A 95 -3.94 -4.71 17.13
C ASP A 95 -4.37 -3.85 18.34
N ALA A 96 -5.03 -2.70 18.10
CA ALA A 96 -5.58 -1.87 19.16
C ALA A 96 -6.61 -2.63 20.03
N PHE A 97 -7.45 -3.44 19.40
CA PHE A 97 -8.40 -4.28 20.11
C PHE A 97 -7.71 -5.35 20.95
N MET A 98 -6.69 -6.04 20.41
CA MET A 98 -5.91 -7.02 21.18
C MET A 98 -5.25 -6.38 22.41
N PHE A 99 -4.71 -5.16 22.29
CA PHE A 99 -4.14 -4.43 23.43
C PHE A 99 -5.17 -4.13 24.52
N PHE A 100 -6.44 -3.89 24.17
CA PHE A 100 -7.52 -3.67 25.14
C PHE A 100 -8.09 -4.99 25.70
N ALA A 101 -8.27 -5.99 24.83
CA ALA A 101 -8.88 -7.27 25.15
C ALA A 101 -7.98 -8.14 26.04
N VAL A 102 -6.69 -8.29 25.71
CA VAL A 102 -5.79 -9.22 26.39
C VAL A 102 -5.72 -8.99 27.91
N PRO A 103 -5.58 -7.74 28.43
CA PRO A 103 -5.65 -7.49 29.87
C PRO A 103 -6.98 -7.91 30.51
N LEU A 104 -8.09 -7.69 29.80
CA LEU A 104 -9.43 -8.10 30.26
C LEU A 104 -9.55 -9.64 30.33
N LEU A 105 -8.92 -10.35 29.40
CA LEU A 105 -8.88 -11.81 29.37
C LEU A 105 -8.02 -12.39 30.50
N PHE A 106 -6.89 -11.76 30.82
CA PHE A 106 -6.04 -12.13 31.95
C PHE A 106 -6.65 -11.80 33.32
N ALA A 107 -7.66 -10.93 33.36
CA ALA A 107 -8.44 -10.71 34.58
C ALA A 107 -9.41 -11.87 34.88
N ILE A 108 -9.76 -12.72 33.89
CA ILE A 108 -10.76 -13.81 34.04
C ILE A 108 -10.37 -14.85 35.12
N PRO A 109 -9.12 -15.35 35.20
CA PRO A 109 -8.72 -16.23 36.30
C PRO A 109 -8.79 -15.56 37.69
N LEU A 110 -8.58 -14.24 37.77
CA LEU A 110 -8.78 -13.46 38.99
C LEU A 110 -10.28 -13.30 39.35
N MET A 111 -11.18 -13.45 38.38
CA MET A 111 -12.63 -13.31 38.57
C MET A 111 -13.31 -14.52 39.22
N GLY A 112 -12.59 -15.62 39.46
CA GLY A 112 -13.09 -16.73 40.29
C GLY A 112 -13.46 -16.30 41.73
N ALA A 113 -12.95 -15.15 42.17
CA ALA A 113 -13.28 -14.51 43.45
C ALA A 113 -14.48 -13.55 43.40
N LEU A 114 -15.07 -13.28 42.22
CA LEU A 114 -16.19 -12.34 42.05
C LEU A 114 -17.56 -13.03 42.18
N HIS A 115 -18.54 -12.28 42.67
CA HIS A 115 -19.94 -12.71 42.83
C HIS A 115 -20.54 -13.21 41.50
N GLN A 116 -21.41 -14.24 41.55
CA GLN A 116 -22.05 -14.90 40.40
C GLN A 116 -22.63 -13.97 39.31
N SER A 117 -23.18 -12.81 39.68
CA SER A 117 -23.71 -11.81 38.74
C SER A 117 -22.59 -11.14 37.90
N ALA A 118 -21.43 -10.87 38.50
CA ALA A 118 -20.27 -10.32 37.80
C ALA A 118 -19.66 -11.34 36.82
N MET A 119 -19.70 -12.63 37.16
CA MET A 119 -19.22 -13.71 36.28
C MET A 119 -20.04 -13.80 34.98
N ILE A 120 -21.37 -13.67 35.06
CA ILE A 120 -22.26 -13.69 33.86
C ILE A 120 -21.95 -12.52 32.94
N LEU A 121 -21.79 -11.31 33.49
CA LEU A 121 -21.45 -10.11 32.71
C LEU A 121 -20.07 -10.25 32.05
N ALA A 122 -19.08 -10.78 32.78
CA ALA A 122 -17.74 -11.01 32.25
C ALA A 122 -17.74 -12.06 31.13
N ALA A 123 -18.45 -13.18 31.30
CA ALA A 123 -18.59 -14.21 30.27
C ALA A 123 -19.29 -13.68 29.01
N GLY A 124 -20.31 -12.83 29.17
CA GLY A 124 -20.96 -12.14 28.05
C GLY A 124 -19.99 -11.20 27.30
N ALA A 125 -19.23 -10.38 28.03
CA ALA A 125 -18.22 -9.50 27.46
C ALA A 125 -17.12 -10.29 26.72
N PHE A 126 -16.71 -11.44 27.27
CA PHE A 126 -15.77 -12.36 26.63
C PHE A 126 -16.30 -12.91 25.30
N ALA A 127 -17.55 -13.41 25.29
CA ALA A 127 -18.17 -13.94 24.09
C ALA A 127 -18.29 -12.87 22.97
N VAL A 128 -18.71 -11.66 23.32
CA VAL A 128 -18.77 -10.52 22.39
C VAL A 128 -17.37 -10.21 21.84
N ASN A 129 -16.36 -10.18 22.72
CA ASN A 129 -14.98 -9.92 22.35
C ASN A 129 -14.45 -10.96 21.33
N LEU A 130 -14.72 -12.25 21.58
CA LEU A 130 -14.38 -13.33 20.66
C LEU A 130 -15.03 -13.15 19.28
N VAL A 131 -16.32 -12.80 19.24
CA VAL A 131 -17.05 -12.59 17.97
C VAL A 131 -16.45 -11.40 17.19
N VAL A 132 -16.15 -10.30 17.86
CA VAL A 132 -15.49 -9.14 17.23
C VAL A 132 -14.10 -9.50 16.70
N LEU A 133 -13.32 -10.29 17.44
CA LEU A 133 -12.00 -10.75 16.99
C LEU A 133 -12.10 -11.62 15.73
N ILE A 134 -13.01 -12.59 15.70
CA ILE A 134 -13.25 -13.46 14.54
C ILE A 134 -13.65 -12.62 13.32
N PHE A 135 -14.57 -11.67 13.52
CA PHE A 135 -15.03 -10.80 12.44
C PHE A 135 -13.91 -9.92 11.88
N THR A 136 -13.13 -9.26 12.74
CA THR A 136 -12.02 -8.41 12.32
C THR A 136 -10.91 -9.20 11.62
N GLN A 137 -10.62 -10.41 12.08
CA GLN A 137 -9.67 -11.31 11.44
C GLN A 137 -10.16 -11.77 10.06
N GLY A 138 -11.45 -12.12 9.94
CA GLY A 138 -12.06 -12.49 8.65
C GLY A 138 -12.02 -11.34 7.64
N LEU A 139 -12.30 -10.12 8.10
CA LEU A 139 -12.23 -8.92 7.26
C LEU A 139 -10.79 -8.61 6.82
N LEU A 140 -9.80 -8.80 7.70
CA LEU A 140 -8.39 -8.67 7.33
C LEU A 140 -7.97 -9.69 6.27
N ILE A 141 -8.35 -10.97 6.43
CA ILE A 141 -8.04 -12.03 5.45
C ILE A 141 -8.62 -11.68 4.08
N ARG A 142 -9.88 -11.24 4.02
CA ARG A 142 -10.52 -10.84 2.76
C ARG A 142 -9.78 -9.68 2.09
N ARG A 143 -9.46 -8.63 2.85
CA ARG A 143 -8.73 -7.45 2.31
C ARG A 143 -7.34 -7.82 1.81
N ARG A 144 -6.62 -8.68 2.54
CA ARG A 144 -5.32 -9.21 2.11
C ARG A 144 -5.41 -10.02 0.82
N ALA A 145 -6.45 -10.85 0.69
CA ALA A 145 -6.68 -11.62 -0.53
C ALA A 145 -6.95 -10.71 -1.73
N THR A 146 -7.79 -9.68 -1.56
CA THR A 146 -8.03 -8.67 -2.60
C THR A 146 -6.73 -7.97 -3.00
N LEU A 147 -5.95 -7.50 -2.03
CA LEU A 147 -4.69 -6.82 -2.28
C LEU A 147 -3.67 -7.73 -2.99
N ALA A 148 -3.50 -8.97 -2.53
CA ALA A 148 -2.57 -9.94 -3.12
C ALA A 148 -2.93 -10.31 -4.57
N SER A 149 -4.20 -10.16 -4.95
CA SER A 149 -4.67 -10.38 -6.32
C SER A 149 -4.46 -9.18 -7.25
N ALA A 150 -4.20 -7.98 -6.69
CA ALA A 150 -3.97 -6.78 -7.47
C ALA A 150 -2.59 -6.84 -8.14
N ARG A 151 -2.57 -6.66 -9.46
CA ARG A 151 -1.34 -6.58 -10.26
C ARG A 151 -1.49 -5.45 -11.25
N PHE A 152 -0.41 -4.71 -11.47
CA PHE A 152 -0.42 -3.62 -12.43
C PHE A 152 0.94 -3.50 -13.11
N VAL A 153 0.93 -3.01 -14.34
CA VAL A 153 2.13 -2.81 -15.15
C VAL A 153 2.35 -1.31 -15.27
N ALA A 154 3.54 -0.84 -14.93
CA ALA A 154 3.90 0.56 -15.10
C ALA A 154 5.01 0.70 -16.15
N GLU A 155 4.82 1.67 -17.04
CA GLU A 155 5.88 2.16 -17.90
C GLU A 155 6.70 3.18 -17.11
N ILE A 156 7.99 2.91 -16.94
CA ILE A 156 8.92 3.75 -16.20
C ILE A 156 9.70 4.58 -17.22
N PRO A 157 9.76 5.90 -17.05
CA PRO A 157 10.51 6.74 -17.97
C PRO A 157 12.00 6.39 -17.94
N VAL A 158 12.67 6.59 -19.08
CA VAL A 158 14.10 6.36 -19.22
C VAL A 158 14.89 7.69 -19.22
N PRO A 159 16.19 7.69 -18.83
CA PRO A 159 16.98 8.91 -18.80
C PRO A 159 17.07 9.59 -20.17
N GLY A 160 16.56 10.83 -20.25
CA GLY A 160 16.53 11.62 -21.50
C GLY A 160 15.23 11.51 -22.29
N MET A 161 14.26 10.71 -21.83
CA MET A 161 12.92 10.71 -22.41
C MET A 161 12.23 12.06 -22.15
N ARG A 162 11.72 12.68 -23.22
CA ARG A 162 10.89 13.88 -23.09
C ARG A 162 9.49 13.45 -22.68
N LEU A 163 9.19 13.57 -21.39
CA LEU A 163 7.82 13.45 -20.91
C LEU A 163 7.10 14.75 -21.20
N ALA A 164 5.96 14.69 -21.90
CA ALA A 164 5.01 15.79 -21.92
C ALA A 164 4.46 15.90 -20.50
N VAL A 165 5.13 16.68 -19.66
CA VAL A 165 4.65 16.97 -18.31
C VAL A 165 3.34 17.72 -18.50
N ALA A 166 2.21 17.05 -18.25
CA ALA A 166 0.93 17.71 -18.09
C ALA A 166 1.09 18.66 -16.90
N ALA A 167 1.40 19.92 -17.23
CA ALA A 167 1.87 20.90 -16.31
C ALA A 167 0.81 21.16 -15.24
N THR A 168 1.28 21.18 -14.01
CA THR A 168 0.80 21.95 -12.87
C THR A 168 0.45 23.40 -13.28
N ARG A 169 -0.66 23.61 -14.00
CA ARG A 169 -1.15 24.93 -14.44
C ARG A 169 -2.67 25.05 -14.40
N GLN A 170 -3.33 24.39 -13.43
CA GLN A 170 -4.73 24.68 -13.08
C GLN A 170 -4.87 25.34 -11.70
N LYS A 171 -3.76 25.56 -10.98
CA LYS A 171 -3.75 26.30 -9.69
C LYS A 171 -3.01 27.63 -9.73
N ALA A 172 -2.62 28.09 -10.92
CA ALA A 172 -2.06 29.42 -11.18
C ALA A 172 -2.99 30.29 -12.06
N GLY A 173 -4.28 29.92 -12.14
CA GLY A 173 -5.34 30.68 -12.84
C GLY A 173 -6.39 31.23 -11.86
N LEU A 174 -5.97 31.59 -10.64
CA LEU A 174 -6.72 32.46 -9.75
C LEU A 174 -5.90 33.74 -9.62
N GLY A 175 -6.31 34.77 -10.36
CA GLY A 175 -5.75 36.12 -10.27
C GLY A 175 -5.66 36.81 -11.62
N GLU A 176 -6.78 37.33 -12.12
CA GLU A 176 -6.97 38.70 -12.63
C GLU A 176 -8.33 38.80 -13.35
N ASP A 177 -9.41 38.91 -12.56
CA ASP A 177 -10.63 39.60 -13.01
C ASP A 177 -10.32 41.10 -13.03
N GLY A 178 -9.59 41.53 -14.05
CA GLY A 178 -9.57 42.92 -14.49
C GLY A 178 -10.74 43.13 -15.42
N SER A 179 -11.82 43.71 -14.91
CA SER A 179 -12.96 44.18 -15.70
C SER A 179 -12.61 45.50 -16.39
N PRO A 180 -12.79 45.60 -17.72
CA PRO A 180 -13.21 46.84 -18.33
C PRO A 180 -14.51 46.62 -19.13
N GLY A 181 -15.55 47.39 -18.80
CA GLY A 181 -16.83 47.39 -19.51
C GLY A 181 -17.98 47.83 -18.62
#